data_AF-A0A4S2H1I2-F1
#
_entry.id   AF-A0A4S2H1I2-F1
#
_cell.length_a   1.000
_cell.length_b   1.000
_cell.length_c   1.000
_cell.angle_alpha   90.00
_cell.angle_beta   90.00
_cell.angle_gamma   90.00
#
_symmetry.space_group_name_H-M   'P 1'
#
loop_
_entity.id
_entity.type
_entity.pdbx_description
1 polymer ?
#
loop_
_entity_poly.entity_id
_entity_poly.type
_entity_poly.pdbx_seq_one_letter_code
_entity_poly.pdbx_strand_id
1 'polypeptide(L)' 'MKIIKGSGSEVKFDAQKITAAITKANYEVPVKERLSKEQIILDSKKFICLRSQ' A
#
# COMPACT_ATOMS: atom_id res chain seq x y z
N MET A 1 0.66 14.19 -4.61
CA MET A 1 -0.72 13.67 -4.61
C MET A 1 -1.36 13.88 -3.24
N LYS A 2 -2.63 14.26 -3.18
CA LYS A 2 -3.44 14.32 -1.95
C LYS A 2 -4.52 13.25 -2.03
N ILE A 3 -4.92 12.71 -0.89
CA ILE A 3 -6.01 11.73 -0.79
C ILE A 3 -7.08 12.29 0.14
N ILE A 4 -8.33 11.98 -0.19
CA ILE A 4 -9.49 12.32 0.65
C ILE A 4 -9.82 11.07 1.46
N LYS A 5 -9.81 11.18 2.79
CA LYS A 5 -10.26 10.10 3.67
C LYS A 5 -11.78 9.96 3.59
N GLY A 6 -12.33 8.81 4.01
CA GLY A 6 -13.79 8.63 4.14
C GLY A 6 -14.47 9.68 5.04
N SER A 7 -13.70 10.32 5.93
CA SER A 7 -14.14 11.46 6.74
C SER A 7 -14.25 12.79 5.98
N GLY A 8 -13.92 12.83 4.68
CA GLY A 8 -13.87 14.04 3.86
C GLY A 8 -12.58 14.86 4.02
N SER A 9 -11.67 14.46 4.91
CA SER A 9 -10.42 15.21 5.16
C SER A 9 -9.37 14.95 4.09
N GLU A 10 -8.77 16.01 3.56
CA GLU A 10 -7.61 15.94 2.67
C GLU A 10 -6.33 15.71 3.46
N VAL A 11 -5.58 14.68 3.09
CA VAL A 11 -4.24 14.43 3.63
C VAL A 11 -3.23 14.20 2.51
N LYS A 12 -1.96 14.46 2.81
CA LYS A 12 -0.86 14.17 1.89
C LYS A 12 -0.80 12.66 1.66
N PHE A 13 -0.67 12.26 0.39
CA PHE A 13 -0.40 10.88 0.03
C PHE A 13 0.93 10.43 0.65
N ASP A 14 0.91 9.27 1.29
CA ASP A 14 2.07 8.69 1.95
C ASP A 14 2.19 7.21 1.53
N ALA A 15 3.24 6.92 0.75
CA ALA A 15 3.53 5.58 0.28
C ALA A 15 3.80 4.60 1.43
N GLN A 16 4.35 5.07 2.56
CA GLN A 16 4.63 4.22 3.70
C GLN A 16 3.36 3.66 4.33
N LYS A 17 2.26 4.42 4.28
CA LYS A 17 0.96 3.95 4.78
C LYS A 17 0.38 2.82 3.94
N ILE A 18 0.65 2.82 2.63
CA ILE A 18 0.25 1.73 1.73
C ILE A 18 1.07 0.49 2.03
N THR A 19 2.39 0.62 2.10
CA THR A 19 3.29 -0.50 2.41
C THR A 19 3.00 -1.10 3.78
N ALA A 20 2.71 -0.27 4.79
CA ALA A 20 2.33 -0.73 6.12
C ALA A 20 1.01 -1.51 6.12
N ALA A 21 0.00 -1.05 5.38
CA ALA A 21 -1.28 -1.75 5.27
C ALA A 21 -1.13 -3.10 4.57
N ILE A 22 -0.41 -3.17 3.45
CA ILE A 22 -0.14 -4.43 2.73
C ILE A 22 0.66 -5.38 3.62
N THR A 23 1.68 -4.87 4.32
CA THR A 23 2.47 -5.67 5.26
C THR A 23 1.60 -6.25 6.37
N LYS A 24 0.68 -5.45 6.93
CA LYS A 24 -0.25 -5.91 7.96
C LYS A 24 -1.16 -7.02 7.44
N ALA A 25 -1.79 -6.82 6.27
CA ALA A 25 -2.62 -7.82 5.62
C ALA A 25 -1.84 -9.11 5.30
N ASN A 26 -0.57 -8.98 4.91
CA ASN A 26 0.31 -10.11 4.67
C ASN A 26 0.56 -10.96 5.92
N TYR A 27 0.46 -10.39 7.13
CA TYR A 27 0.58 -11.18 8.36
C TYR A 27 -0.72 -11.91 8.74
N GLU A 28 -1.87 -11.49 8.19
CA GLU A 28 -3.19 -12.12 8.45
C GLU A 28 -3.40 -13.41 7.66
N VAL A 29 -2.59 -13.66 6.63
CA VAL A 29 -2.63 -14.90 5.84
C VAL A 29 -1.59 -15.93 6.33
N PRO A 30 -1.83 -17.24 6.08
CA PRO A 30 -0.87 -18.30 6.39
C PRO A 30 0.49 -18.07 5.73
N VAL A 31 1.58 -18.52 6.37
CA VAL A 31 2.97 -18.31 5.89
C VAL A 31 3.16 -18.71 4.43
N LYS A 32 2.44 -19.76 3.97
CA LYS A 32 2.50 -20.28 2.60
C LYS A 32 1.95 -19.31 1.55
N GLU A 33 1.09 -18.40 1.95
CA GLU A 33 0.42 -17.41 1.10
C GLU A 33 1.01 -16.01 1.28
N ARG A 34 2.02 -15.86 2.16
CA ARG A 34 2.66 -14.57 2.41
C ARG A 34 3.54 -14.17 1.25
N LEU A 35 3.38 -12.91 0.86
CA LEU A 35 4.26 -12.22 -0.07
C LEU A 35 5.61 -11.90 0.59
N SER A 36 6.67 -11.98 -0.20
CA SER A 36 8.00 -11.50 0.19
C SER A 36 8.03 -9.99 0.32
N LYS A 37 8.95 -9.46 1.15
CA LYS A 37 9.12 -8.00 1.33
C LYS A 37 9.33 -7.25 0.01
N GLU A 38 10.10 -7.84 -0.91
CA GLU A 38 10.32 -7.27 -2.24
C GLU A 38 9.04 -7.19 -3.08
N GLN A 39 8.18 -8.22 -3.01
CA GLN A 39 6.90 -8.22 -3.71
C GLN A 39 5.96 -7.14 -3.15
N ILE A 40 5.90 -6.98 -1.82
CA ILE A 40 5.11 -5.92 -1.17
C ILE A 40 5.55 -4.53 -1.65
N ILE A 41 6.85 -4.31 -1.80
CA ILE A 41 7.41 -3.04 -2.31
C ILE A 41 7.07 -2.86 -3.79
N LEU A 42 7.16 -3.91 -4.60
CA LEU A 42 6.79 -3.88 -6.02
C LEU A 42 5.31 -3.57 -6.22
N ASP A 43 4.41 -4.22 -5.48
CA ASP A 43 2.97 -3.95 -5.53
C ASP A 43 2.64 -2.54 -5.05
N SER A 44 3.29 -2.09 -3.96
CA SER A 44 3.16 -0.70 -3.47
C SER A 44 3.58 0.31 -4.54
N LYS A 45 4.70 0.06 -5.24
CA LYS A 45 5.20 0.92 -6.33
C LYS A 45 4.30 0.89 -7.55
N LYS A 46 3.74 -0.27 -7.90
CA LYS A 46 2.80 -0.43 -9.01
C LYS A 46 1.57 0.45 -8.80
N PHE A 47 1.04 0.47 -7.57
CA PHE A 47 -0.08 1.34 -7.18
C PHE A 47 0.21 2.83 -7.35
N ILE A 48 1.46 3.25 -7.13
CA ILE A 48 1.89 4.65 -7.27
C ILE A 48 2.14 5.00 -8.74
N CYS A 49 2.84 4.14 -9.48
CA CYS A 49 3.26 4.37 -10.87
C CYS A 49 2.09 4.35 -11.86
N LEU A 50 1.06 3.52 -11.62
CA LEU A 50 -0.15 3.44 -12.46
C LEU A 50 -0.98 4.74 -12.49
N ARG A 51 -0.69 5.71 -11.63
CA ARG A 51 -1.37 7.03 -11.59
C ARG A 51 -0.58 8.13 -12.32
N SER A 52 0.55 7.80 -12.96
CA SER A 52 1.41 8.74 -13.70
C SER A 52 1.43 8.52 -15.22
N GLN A 53 0.54 7.68 -15.76
CA GLN A 53 0.26 7.56 -17.20
C GLN A 53 -1.09 8.17 -17.54
#